data_AF-A0A9D8VQA2-F1
#
_entry.id   AF-A0A9D8VQA2-F1
#
_cell.length_a   1.000
_cell.length_b   1.000
_cell.length_c   1.000
_cell.angle_alpha   90.00
_cell.angle_beta   90.00
_cell.angle_gamma   90.00
#
_symmetry.space_group_name_H-M   'P 1'
#
loop_
_entity.id
_entity.type
_entity.pdbx_description
1 polymer ?
#
loop_
_entity_poly.entity_id
_entity_poly.type
_entity_poly.pdbx_seq_one_letter_code
_entity_poly.pdbx_strand_id
1 'polypeptide(L)'
;MKLKALIFVLIPLLFVSCDSLFDKGDVEGKFNGPAQIEFKPLQQEANQNSGSFDVAIQLIGEQRGSDLPVSFNVDGSSTAVAGTHYTLSSTSATIASGTSSTTVTVNLIDGNLNAGEEVTLILNLEDSGDVTAAPNLDQSTTFIFGS
;
A
#
# COMPACT_ATOMS: atom_id res chain seq x y z
N MET A 1 -23.07 36.95 71.70
CA MET A 1 -22.85 35.52 71.44
C MET A 1 -21.73 35.38 70.45
N LYS A 2 -20.67 34.64 70.81
CA LYS A 2 -19.55 34.33 69.93
C LYS A 2 -20.00 33.32 68.88
N LEU A 3 -19.78 33.56 67.60
CA LEU A 3 -19.92 32.52 66.57
C LEU A 3 -18.81 32.60 65.52
N LYS A 4 -17.81 31.76 65.79
CA LYS A 4 -17.00 30.90 64.92
C LYS A 4 -16.43 31.45 63.61
N ALA A 5 -15.10 31.31 63.55
CA ALA A 5 -14.21 31.55 62.43
C ALA A 5 -14.66 30.87 61.14
N LEU A 6 -14.59 31.61 60.04
CA LEU A 6 -14.63 31.08 58.69
C LEU A 6 -13.24 31.31 58.06
N ILE A 7 -12.36 30.33 58.23
CA ILE A 7 -11.18 30.13 57.38
C ILE A 7 -11.73 29.62 56.05
N PHE A 8 -11.49 30.29 54.91
CA PHE A 8 -11.39 29.65 53.58
C PHE A 8 -11.14 30.68 52.46
N VAL A 9 -10.00 31.36 52.42
CA VAL A 9 -9.51 31.97 51.16
C VAL A 9 -7.99 32.09 51.20
N LEU A 10 -7.26 31.07 50.74
CA LEU A 10 -5.95 31.28 50.10
C LEU A 10 -5.40 29.98 49.46
N ILE A 11 -5.98 29.50 48.36
CA ILE A 11 -5.21 28.77 47.34
C ILE A 11 -5.78 29.15 45.96
N PRO A 12 -5.38 30.28 45.37
CA PRO A 12 -5.38 30.41 43.93
C PRO A 12 -4.05 29.85 43.39
N LEU A 13 -4.07 29.28 42.18
CA LEU A 13 -2.92 28.75 41.44
C LEU A 13 -2.40 27.36 41.82
N LEU A 14 -3.14 26.29 41.48
CA LEU A 14 -2.52 25.04 41.03
C LEU A 14 -3.41 24.28 40.02
N PHE A 15 -4.15 25.00 39.17
CA PHE A 15 -4.64 24.46 37.90
C PHE A 15 -3.90 25.17 36.77
N VAL A 16 -2.57 25.07 36.79
CA VAL A 16 -1.80 25.21 35.55
C VAL A 16 -2.26 24.04 34.71
N SER A 17 -3.13 24.33 33.76
CA SER A 17 -3.58 23.41 32.74
C SER A 17 -2.34 22.77 32.11
N CYS A 18 -2.15 21.47 32.31
CA CYS A 18 -1.28 20.67 31.47
C CYS A 18 -1.87 20.49 30.05
N ASP A 19 -2.73 21.39 29.58
CA ASP A 19 -3.30 21.37 28.22
C ASP A 19 -2.27 21.80 27.16
N SER A 20 -1.14 22.37 27.57
CA SER A 20 -0.05 22.75 26.67
C SER A 20 1.12 21.75 26.64
N LEU A 21 1.03 20.64 27.39
CA LEU A 21 2.07 19.60 27.42
C LEU A 21 1.88 18.53 26.35
N PHE A 22 0.70 18.49 25.74
CA PHE A 22 0.45 17.73 24.53
C PHE A 22 0.34 18.73 23.39
N ASP A 23 1.46 19.01 22.74
CA ASP A 23 1.43 19.66 21.43
C ASP A 23 0.49 18.84 20.55
N LYS A 24 -0.49 19.50 19.91
CA LYS A 24 -1.36 18.82 18.94
C LYS A 24 -0.54 18.21 17.80
N GLY A 25 0.69 18.69 17.59
CA GLY A 25 1.66 18.10 16.67
C GLY A 25 2.02 16.65 16.98
N ASP A 26 2.01 16.23 18.25
CA ASP A 26 2.44 14.88 18.66
C ASP A 26 1.27 13.87 18.78
N VAL A 27 0.01 14.32 18.64
CA VAL A 27 -1.20 13.46 18.64
C VAL A 27 -1.77 13.21 17.25
N GLU A 28 -1.25 13.86 16.20
CA GLU A 28 -1.56 13.59 14.80
C GLU A 28 -0.35 12.97 14.12
N GLY A 29 -0.07 11.69 14.41
CA GLY A 29 0.99 10.91 13.76
C GLY A 29 0.70 10.67 12.28
N LYS A 30 0.79 11.73 11.47
CA LYS A 30 0.77 11.65 10.02
C LYS A 30 2.15 11.20 9.56
N PHE A 31 2.17 10.25 8.63
CA PHE A 31 3.41 9.85 7.98
C PHE A 31 4.04 11.08 7.30
N ASN A 32 5.25 11.44 7.72
CA ASN A 32 5.99 12.61 7.22
C ASN A 32 7.22 12.21 6.37
N GLY A 33 7.31 10.93 6.00
CA GLY A 33 8.35 10.44 5.08
C GLY A 33 8.05 10.79 3.63
N PRO A 34 9.02 10.57 2.73
CA PRO A 34 8.77 10.69 1.29
C PRO A 34 7.65 9.73 0.88
N ALA A 35 6.78 10.17 -0.03
CA ALA A 35 5.73 9.30 -0.57
C ALA A 35 6.35 8.17 -1.39
N GLN A 36 5.85 6.96 -1.22
CA GLN A 36 6.31 5.79 -1.96
C GLN A 36 5.13 4.97 -2.49
N ILE A 37 5.41 4.05 -3.40
CA ILE A 37 4.44 3.05 -3.87
C ILE A 37 4.96 1.63 -3.62
N GLU A 38 4.05 0.73 -3.32
CA GLU A 38 4.34 -0.69 -3.11
C GLU A 38 3.34 -1.60 -3.82
N PHE A 39 3.75 -2.84 -4.06
CA PHE A 39 2.83 -3.91 -4.40
C PHE A 39 2.25 -4.60 -3.15
N LYS A 40 1.02 -5.10 -3.29
CA LYS A 40 0.40 -6.06 -2.38
C LYS A 40 -0.46 -7.08 -3.16
N PRO A 41 -0.30 -8.40 -2.94
CA PRO A 41 0.75 -9.02 -2.15
C PRO A 41 2.11 -8.97 -2.87
N LEU A 42 3.21 -9.14 -2.12
CA LEU A 42 4.56 -9.31 -2.69
C LEU A 42 4.78 -10.72 -3.24
N GLN A 43 4.00 -11.69 -2.75
CA GLN A 43 4.05 -13.08 -3.16
C GLN A 43 2.65 -13.69 -3.12
N GLN A 44 2.29 -14.44 -4.17
CA GLN A 44 1.05 -15.22 -4.20
C GLN A 44 1.16 -16.43 -5.13
N GLU A 45 0.20 -17.33 -5.01
CA GLU A 45 0.04 -18.49 -5.89
C GLU A 45 -1.30 -18.36 -6.62
N ALA A 46 -1.33 -18.79 -7.88
CA ALA A 46 -2.53 -18.76 -8.71
C ALA A 46 -2.62 -20.04 -9.55
N ASN A 47 -3.77 -20.71 -9.51
CA ASN A 47 -4.01 -21.81 -10.44
C ASN A 47 -4.31 -21.24 -11.83
N GLN A 48 -3.70 -21.76 -12.89
CA GLN A 48 -3.95 -21.30 -14.26
C GLN A 48 -5.45 -21.25 -14.65
N ASN A 49 -6.29 -22.08 -14.00
CA ASN A 49 -7.72 -22.14 -14.27
C ASN A 49 -8.59 -21.20 -13.41
N SER A 50 -7.99 -20.37 -12.54
CA SER A 50 -8.74 -19.41 -11.70
C SER A 50 -9.28 -18.21 -12.48
N GLY A 51 -8.96 -18.10 -13.78
CA GLY A 51 -9.36 -17.02 -14.67
C GLY A 51 -8.47 -15.79 -14.55
N SER A 52 -8.29 -15.25 -13.34
CA SER A 52 -7.42 -14.10 -13.08
C SER A 52 -6.94 -14.05 -11.63
N PHE A 53 -5.98 -13.18 -11.37
CA PHE A 53 -5.60 -12.73 -10.03
C PHE A 53 -5.30 -11.23 -10.04
N ASP A 54 -5.29 -10.63 -8.86
CA ASP A 54 -5.06 -9.21 -8.68
C ASP A 54 -3.75 -8.94 -7.92
N VAL A 55 -3.09 -7.84 -8.29
CA VAL A 55 -2.01 -7.22 -7.54
C VAL A 55 -2.38 -5.76 -7.31
N ALA A 56 -2.47 -5.35 -6.06
CA ALA A 56 -2.69 -3.95 -5.72
C ALA A 56 -1.38 -3.16 -5.79
N ILE A 57 -1.46 -1.93 -6.29
CA ILE A 57 -0.44 -0.89 -6.10
C ILE A 57 -0.97 0.05 -5.03
N GLN A 58 -0.21 0.28 -3.97
CA GLN A 58 -0.61 1.11 -2.83
C GLN A 58 0.32 2.30 -2.66
N LEU A 59 -0.25 3.46 -2.36
CA LEU A 59 0.46 4.68 -1.99
C LEU A 59 0.77 4.66 -0.49
N ILE A 60 2.06 4.70 -0.16
CA ILE A 60 2.58 4.90 1.20
C ILE A 60 2.78 6.41 1.38
N GLY A 61 1.79 7.07 2.00
CA GLY A 61 1.82 8.50 2.26
C GLY A 61 0.44 9.11 2.35
N GLU A 62 0.38 10.45 2.39
CA GLU A 62 -0.88 11.17 2.31
C GLU A 62 -1.55 10.98 0.93
N GLN A 63 -2.89 10.92 0.92
CA GLN A 63 -3.65 10.88 -0.32
C GLN A 63 -3.39 12.14 -1.15
N ARG A 64 -3.26 11.95 -2.46
CA ARG A 64 -3.00 13.05 -3.38
C ARG A 64 -4.30 13.69 -3.85
N GLY A 65 -4.27 14.99 -4.10
CA GLY A 65 -5.38 15.75 -4.72
C GLY A 65 -5.40 15.66 -6.25
N SER A 66 -4.59 14.78 -6.84
CA SER A 66 -4.51 14.51 -8.27
C SER A 66 -4.25 13.03 -8.51
N ASP A 67 -4.60 12.55 -9.69
CA ASP A 67 -4.30 11.19 -10.12
C ASP A 67 -2.77 10.95 -10.14
N LEU A 68 -2.37 9.75 -9.73
CA LEU A 68 -1.00 9.28 -9.76
C LEU A 68 -0.91 8.10 -10.74
N PRO A 69 -0.44 8.32 -11.98
CA PRO A 69 -0.15 7.23 -12.90
C PRO A 69 1.08 6.47 -12.42
N VAL A 70 0.99 5.15 -12.31
CA VAL A 70 2.10 4.28 -11.89
C VAL A 70 2.36 3.29 -13.00
N SER A 71 3.62 3.21 -13.43
CA SER A 71 4.09 2.21 -14.39
C SER A 71 4.71 1.03 -13.66
N PHE A 72 4.64 -0.14 -14.30
CA PHE A 72 5.34 -1.33 -13.87
C PHE A 72 5.78 -2.13 -15.10
N ASN A 73 6.74 -3.02 -14.95
CA ASN A 73 7.17 -3.92 -16.01
C ASN A 73 7.17 -5.37 -15.55
N VAL A 74 7.17 -6.29 -16.52
CA VAL A 74 7.41 -7.71 -16.26
C VAL A 74 8.91 -7.92 -16.23
N ASP A 75 9.42 -8.48 -15.13
CA ASP A 75 10.84 -8.78 -14.98
C ASP A 75 11.27 -9.82 -16.01
N GLY A 76 12.43 -9.61 -16.64
CA GLY A 76 12.99 -10.54 -17.63
C GLY A 76 13.39 -11.92 -17.07
N SER A 77 13.46 -12.06 -15.75
CA SER A 77 13.66 -13.35 -15.06
C SER A 77 12.37 -14.15 -14.88
N SER A 78 11.20 -13.59 -15.23
CA SER A 78 9.93 -14.33 -15.24
C SER A 78 10.01 -15.54 -16.16
N THR A 79 9.56 -16.70 -15.68
CA THR A 79 9.40 -17.91 -16.51
C THR A 79 7.99 -18.02 -17.10
N ALA A 80 7.03 -17.26 -16.57
CA ALA A 80 5.71 -17.10 -17.17
C ALA A 80 5.82 -16.30 -18.48
N VAL A 81 5.07 -16.71 -19.52
CA VAL A 81 5.18 -16.19 -20.88
C VAL A 81 3.86 -15.50 -21.24
N ALA A 82 3.93 -14.22 -21.60
CA ALA A 82 2.74 -13.47 -22.03
C ALA A 82 2.12 -14.09 -23.29
N GLY A 83 0.80 -14.22 -23.32
CA GLY A 83 0.05 -14.87 -24.39
C GLY A 83 -0.01 -16.41 -24.30
N THR A 84 0.83 -17.03 -23.45
CA THR A 84 0.80 -18.47 -23.18
C THR A 84 0.29 -18.76 -21.76
N HIS A 85 0.85 -18.11 -20.74
CA HIS A 85 0.49 -18.34 -19.34
C HIS A 85 -0.46 -17.26 -18.81
N TYR A 86 -0.33 -16.02 -19.30
CA TYR A 86 -1.14 -14.89 -18.85
C TYR A 86 -1.30 -13.80 -19.93
N THR A 87 -2.24 -12.88 -19.71
CA THR A 87 -2.33 -11.60 -20.44
C THR A 87 -2.44 -10.42 -19.47
N LEU A 88 -1.88 -9.29 -19.89
CA LEU A 88 -1.98 -7.98 -19.22
C LEU A 88 -2.56 -6.99 -20.21
N SER A 89 -3.59 -6.24 -19.80
CA SER A 89 -4.22 -5.20 -20.64
C SER A 89 -3.37 -3.94 -20.74
N SER A 90 -2.56 -3.66 -19.72
CA SER A 90 -1.66 -2.52 -19.63
C SER A 90 -0.56 -2.81 -18.61
N THR A 91 0.53 -2.04 -18.72
CA THR A 91 1.67 -2.04 -17.80
C THR A 91 1.70 -0.76 -16.97
N SER A 92 0.52 -0.18 -16.75
CA SER A 92 0.34 1.03 -15.95
C SER A 92 -1.02 1.00 -15.28
N ALA A 93 -1.11 1.46 -14.04
CA ALA A 93 -2.36 1.67 -13.34
C ALA A 93 -2.37 3.07 -12.70
N THR A 94 -3.56 3.63 -12.51
CA THR A 94 -3.70 4.97 -11.91
C THR A 94 -4.28 4.84 -10.52
N ILE A 95 -3.58 5.39 -9.52
CA ILE A 95 -4.17 5.66 -8.20
C ILE A 95 -4.93 6.97 -8.35
N ALA A 96 -6.26 6.90 -8.28
CA ALA A 96 -7.11 8.08 -8.46
C ALA A 96 -6.92 9.08 -7.32
N SER A 97 -7.13 10.36 -7.61
CA SER A 97 -7.16 11.43 -6.60
C SER A 97 -8.04 11.06 -5.40
N GLY A 98 -7.55 11.31 -4.19
CA GLY A 98 -8.26 11.02 -2.94
C GLY A 98 -8.33 9.52 -2.59
N THR A 99 -7.61 8.65 -3.31
CA THR A 99 -7.48 7.23 -2.99
C THR A 99 -6.04 6.87 -2.67
N SER A 100 -5.84 5.67 -2.11
CA SER A 100 -4.51 5.18 -1.72
C SER A 100 -4.10 3.90 -2.44
N SER A 101 -4.93 3.38 -3.35
CA SER A 101 -4.58 2.18 -4.09
C SER A 101 -5.30 2.07 -5.42
N THR A 102 -4.73 1.23 -6.29
CA THR A 102 -5.33 0.77 -7.53
C THR A 102 -5.01 -0.70 -7.72
N THR A 103 -5.70 -1.36 -8.65
CA THR A 103 -5.55 -2.80 -8.88
C THR A 103 -5.04 -3.07 -10.29
N VAL A 104 -4.05 -3.94 -10.38
CA VAL A 104 -3.58 -4.58 -11.61
C VAL A 104 -4.18 -5.98 -11.67
N THR A 105 -5.04 -6.22 -12.66
CA THR A 105 -5.61 -7.56 -12.91
C THR A 105 -4.79 -8.28 -13.98
N VAL A 106 -4.31 -9.46 -13.65
CA VAL A 106 -3.61 -10.37 -14.56
C VAL A 106 -4.57 -11.50 -14.92
N ASN A 107 -4.89 -11.65 -16.21
CA ASN A 107 -5.72 -12.75 -16.67
C ASN A 107 -4.86 -13.96 -16.95
N LEU A 108 -5.26 -15.13 -16.45
CA LEU A 108 -4.59 -16.39 -16.67
C LEU A 108 -5.13 -17.10 -17.90
N ILE A 109 -4.27 -17.88 -18.55
CA ILE A 109 -4.63 -18.68 -19.71
C ILE A 109 -4.53 -20.15 -19.31
N ASP A 110 -5.68 -20.80 -19.21
CA ASP A 110 -5.78 -22.21 -18.83
C ASP A 110 -5.23 -23.16 -19.91
N GLY A 111 -4.77 -24.33 -19.49
CA GLY A 111 -4.39 -25.45 -20.35
C GLY A 111 -2.92 -25.49 -20.82
N ASN A 112 -2.03 -24.66 -20.26
CA ASN A 112 -0.63 -24.61 -20.66
C ASN A 112 0.35 -25.21 -19.64
N LEU A 113 -0.13 -25.57 -18.46
CA LEU A 113 0.62 -26.24 -17.40
C LEU A 113 -0.08 -27.55 -17.00
N ASN A 114 0.68 -28.62 -16.81
CA ASN A 114 0.18 -29.89 -16.28
C ASN A 114 0.19 -29.87 -14.74
N ALA A 115 -0.53 -30.79 -14.11
CA ALA A 115 -0.46 -31.01 -12.67
C ALA A 115 0.99 -31.15 -12.17
N GLY A 116 1.41 -30.26 -11.27
CA GLY A 116 2.77 -30.22 -10.73
C GLY A 116 3.77 -29.35 -11.51
N GLU A 117 3.37 -28.77 -12.65
CA GLU A 117 4.15 -27.72 -13.32
C GLU A 117 3.82 -26.34 -12.76
N GLU A 118 4.84 -25.47 -12.71
CA GLU A 118 4.76 -24.11 -12.18
C GLU A 118 5.64 -23.17 -12.99
N VAL A 119 5.16 -21.94 -13.21
CA VAL A 119 5.93 -20.83 -13.78
C VAL A 119 5.75 -19.58 -12.92
N THR A 120 6.71 -18.67 -12.98
CA THR A 120 6.77 -17.49 -12.12
C THR A 120 6.57 -16.24 -12.95
N LEU A 121 5.62 -15.40 -12.57
CA LEU A 121 5.45 -14.03 -13.06
C LEU A 121 5.97 -13.05 -12.02
N ILE A 122 6.88 -12.17 -12.41
CA ILE A 122 7.45 -11.14 -11.55
C ILE A 122 7.12 -9.78 -12.15
N LEU A 123 6.49 -8.91 -11.37
CA LEU A 123 6.21 -7.52 -11.71
C LEU A 123 7.10 -6.58 -10.89
N ASN A 124 7.67 -5.56 -11.52
CA ASN A 124 8.47 -4.52 -10.86
C ASN A 124 7.80 -3.14 -11.04
N LEU A 125 7.63 -2.39 -9.94
CA LEU A 125 7.20 -1.00 -9.97
C LEU A 125 8.30 -0.10 -10.52
N GLU A 126 7.88 0.97 -11.17
CA GLU A 126 8.74 2.07 -11.59
C GLU A 126 8.39 3.33 -10.80
N ASP A 127 9.39 4.19 -10.57
CA ASP A 127 9.16 5.50 -9.96
C ASP A 127 8.17 6.34 -10.77
N SER A 128 7.32 7.11 -10.08
CA SER A 128 6.38 8.03 -10.69
C SER A 128 6.58 9.46 -10.17
N GLY A 129 7.42 10.21 -10.89
CA GLY A 129 7.71 11.60 -10.56
C GLY A 129 8.38 11.74 -9.19
N ASP A 130 7.66 12.35 -8.24
CA ASP A 130 8.09 12.55 -6.85
C ASP A 130 7.81 11.35 -5.92
N VAL A 131 7.11 10.33 -6.42
CA VAL A 131 6.74 9.13 -5.66
C VAL A 131 7.61 7.96 -6.12
N THR A 132 8.45 7.45 -5.23
CA THR A 132 9.39 6.37 -5.57
C THR A 132 8.84 4.99 -5.25
N ALA A 133 9.28 3.98 -6.00
CA ALA A 133 9.04 2.60 -5.64
C ALA A 133 9.73 2.28 -4.31
N ALA A 134 8.98 1.73 -3.36
CA ALA A 134 9.49 1.43 -2.04
C ALA A 134 10.47 0.25 -2.11
N PRO A 135 11.74 0.40 -1.67
CA PRO A 135 12.71 -0.68 -1.73
C PRO A 135 12.23 -1.94 -1.02
N ASN A 136 12.35 -3.09 -1.69
CA ASN A 136 11.90 -4.42 -1.23
C ASN A 136 10.37 -4.64 -1.24
N LEU A 137 9.60 -3.63 -1.64
CA LEU A 137 8.14 -3.68 -1.76
C LEU A 137 7.69 -3.34 -3.20
N ASP A 138 8.66 -3.11 -4.08
CA ASP A 138 8.54 -2.75 -5.48
C ASP A 138 8.38 -3.96 -6.41
N GLN A 139 8.51 -5.18 -5.87
CA GLN A 139 8.38 -6.42 -6.62
C GLN A 139 7.21 -7.28 -6.12
N SER A 140 6.40 -7.78 -7.04
CA SER A 140 5.38 -8.80 -6.78
C SER A 140 5.68 -10.06 -7.58
N THR A 141 5.77 -11.19 -6.89
CA THR A 141 6.01 -12.51 -7.47
C THR A 141 4.74 -13.36 -7.40
N THR A 142 4.30 -13.91 -8.53
CA THR A 142 3.17 -14.85 -8.57
C THR A 142 3.63 -16.18 -9.15
N PHE A 143 3.36 -17.27 -8.42
CA PHE A 143 3.57 -18.63 -8.88
C PHE A 143 2.29 -19.15 -9.52
N ILE A 144 2.34 -19.35 -10.83
CA ILE A 144 1.21 -19.85 -11.62
C ILE A 144 1.42 -21.35 -11.77
N PHE A 145 0.48 -22.15 -11.27
CA PHE A 145 0.59 -23.61 -11.27
C PHE A 145 -0.54 -24.32 -12.02
N GLY A 146 -0.24 -25.50 -12.56
CA GLY A 146 -1.20 -26.37 -13.23
C GLY A 146 -2.04 -27.21 -12.26
N SER A 147 -3.25 -27.59 -12.69
CA SER A 147 -4.15 -28.50 -11.97
C SER A 147 -4.11 -29.93 -12.51
#